data_AF-A0A0B5AMJ5-F1
#
_entry.id   AF-A0A0B5AMJ5-F1
#
_cell.length_a   1.000
_cell.length_b   1.000
_cell.length_c   1.000
_cell.angle_alpha   90.00
_cell.angle_beta   90.00
_cell.angle_gamma   90.00
#
_symmetry.space_group_name_H-M   'P 1'
#
loop_
_entity.id
_entity.type
_entity.pdbx_description
1 polymer ?
#
loop_
_entity_poly.entity_id
_entity_poly.type
_entity_poly.pdbx_seq_one_letter_code
_entity_poly.pdbx_strand_id
1 'polypeptide(L)'
;MKITVSEGLEVNVRMVDCVGYTIPGAKGHEDEYGPRMVHTPWYDEPIPFDEAAEAGTRKVIQDHSTIGVMMSTDGTIGEIPRESYEETEEKIIAELKEVGKPFIMVLNSARPHQEQTETLRKELQVKYDVPVVAMSVESMRETDVMMVLKEALYEFPVLEVNVQLPGWVMVLDQEHWLRSHFETAIGDVIHDIRRIRDVDRVVRQFEEFDYVDTAQLSGMDMGGGVANIDLHAPEELYDQVIEELIGERVTGKDHFLSLIKDYTEAKKEYDQFSDALKMVRQTGYGIAAPVLSDMSLDEPEIIRQGARYGVRLKAVAPSIHMIKVDVESEFSPIIGTEKQSEELVHYLMQDFEDDPLSIWSSDIFGRSLSSIVREGIQAKLAIMPENARYKLKETLERVINEGSGGMITIIL
;
A
#
# COMPACT_ATOMS: atom_id res chain seq x y z
N MET A 1 18.97 -28.33 -15.16
CA MET A 1 20.04 -28.54 -14.16
C MET A 1 19.82 -27.55 -13.03
N LYS A 2 19.88 -27.97 -11.76
CA LYS A 2 19.87 -27.03 -10.64
C LYS A 2 21.29 -26.59 -10.35
N ILE A 3 21.53 -25.29 -10.25
CA ILE A 3 22.83 -24.69 -9.98
C ILE A 3 22.65 -23.63 -8.90
N THR A 4 23.56 -23.60 -7.93
CA THR A 4 23.68 -22.49 -6.97
C THR A 4 24.71 -21.51 -7.52
N VAL A 5 24.27 -20.32 -7.95
CA VAL A 5 25.13 -19.31 -8.58
C VAL A 5 25.84 -18.45 -7.53
N SER A 6 25.15 -18.17 -6.43
CA SER A 6 25.71 -17.53 -5.23
C SER A 6 24.91 -17.93 -3.99
N GLU A 7 25.35 -17.53 -2.80
CA GLU A 7 24.59 -17.73 -1.56
C GLU A 7 23.17 -17.16 -1.72
N GLY A 8 22.15 -17.99 -1.48
CA GLY A 8 20.74 -17.64 -1.65
C GLY A 8 20.19 -17.63 -3.09
N LEU A 9 21.02 -17.91 -4.10
CA LEU A 9 20.62 -17.84 -5.53
C LEU A 9 20.70 -19.21 -6.20
N GLU A 10 19.57 -19.91 -6.26
CA GLU A 10 19.41 -21.20 -6.95
C GLU A 10 18.61 -21.04 -8.24
N VAL A 11 19.08 -21.62 -9.34
CA VAL A 11 18.43 -21.52 -10.65
C VAL A 11 18.31 -22.88 -11.34
N ASN A 12 17.23 -23.04 -12.12
CA ASN A 12 17.01 -24.18 -13.00
C ASN A 12 17.43 -23.80 -14.43
N VAL A 13 18.60 -24.27 -14.86
CA VAL A 13 19.16 -23.91 -16.17
C VAL A 13 18.93 -25.00 -17.20
N ARG A 14 18.56 -24.59 -18.41
CA ARG A 14 18.66 -25.36 -19.65
C ARG A 14 19.49 -24.54 -20.63
N MET A 15 20.62 -25.08 -21.07
CA MET A 15 21.47 -24.42 -22.06
C MET A 15 21.06 -24.82 -23.47
N VAL A 16 21.12 -23.86 -24.39
CA VAL A 16 20.91 -24.07 -25.82
C VAL A 16 22.09 -23.43 -26.54
N ASP A 17 22.78 -24.23 -27.35
CA ASP A 17 23.89 -23.76 -28.16
C ASP A 17 23.37 -23.28 -29.53
N CYS A 18 23.98 -22.20 -30.05
CA CYS A 18 23.58 -21.56 -31.31
C CYS A 18 24.77 -21.52 -32.27
N VAL A 19 24.49 -21.76 -33.54
CA VAL A 19 25.51 -21.70 -34.60
C VAL A 19 26.06 -20.28 -34.78
N GLY A 20 25.24 -19.25 -34.55
CA GLY A 20 25.60 -17.85 -34.70
C GLY A 20 25.38 -17.34 -36.13
N TYR A 21 25.90 -16.14 -36.40
CA TYR A 21 25.86 -15.50 -37.71
C TYR A 21 27.23 -15.61 -38.35
N THR A 22 27.26 -15.81 -39.67
CA THR A 22 28.51 -15.81 -40.42
C THR A 22 29.08 -14.40 -40.49
N ILE A 23 30.38 -14.27 -40.27
CA ILE A 23 31.12 -13.00 -40.35
C ILE A 23 32.05 -12.98 -41.57
N PRO A 24 32.37 -11.81 -42.13
CA PRO A 24 33.41 -11.66 -43.14
C PRO A 24 34.73 -12.31 -42.70
N GLY A 25 35.33 -13.12 -43.56
CA GLY A 25 36.59 -13.82 -43.30
C GLY A 25 36.44 -15.18 -42.61
N ALA A 26 35.22 -15.59 -42.22
CA ALA A 26 34.95 -16.96 -41.81
C ALA A 26 35.20 -17.95 -42.98
N LYS A 27 35.64 -19.18 -42.67
CA LYS A 27 35.90 -20.22 -43.67
C LYS A 27 34.97 -21.42 -43.45
N GLY A 28 34.63 -22.14 -44.52
CA GLY A 28 33.88 -23.40 -44.45
C GLY A 28 32.36 -23.31 -44.66
N HIS A 29 31.84 -22.12 -44.96
CA HIS A 29 30.45 -21.89 -45.38
C HIS A 29 30.27 -21.85 -46.92
N GLU A 30 31.37 -21.78 -47.68
CA GLU A 30 31.42 -21.88 -49.14
C GLU A 30 32.25 -23.09 -49.59
N ASP A 31 31.90 -23.70 -50.73
CA ASP A 31 32.65 -24.76 -51.41
C ASP A 31 33.09 -24.33 -52.83
N GLU A 32 33.75 -25.22 -53.59
CA GLU A 32 34.24 -24.93 -54.95
C GLU A 32 33.11 -24.61 -55.96
N TYR A 33 31.85 -24.88 -55.63
CA TYR A 33 30.69 -24.76 -56.51
C TYR A 33 29.69 -23.69 -56.05
N GLY A 34 29.91 -23.03 -54.91
CA GLY A 34 29.06 -21.97 -54.38
C GLY A 34 28.84 -22.08 -52.86
N PRO A 35 27.76 -21.49 -52.32
CA PRO A 35 27.45 -21.60 -50.90
C PRO A 35 27.15 -23.06 -50.53
N ARG A 36 27.71 -23.50 -49.40
CA ARG A 36 27.51 -24.86 -48.90
C ARG A 36 26.06 -25.05 -48.49
N MET A 37 25.38 -26.02 -49.08
CA MET A 37 23.97 -26.31 -48.80
C MET A 37 23.81 -27.26 -47.61
N VAL A 38 22.85 -26.98 -46.71
CA VAL A 38 22.56 -27.82 -45.54
C VAL A 38 21.07 -28.07 -45.38
N HIS A 39 20.74 -29.27 -44.88
CA HIS A 39 19.38 -29.57 -44.43
C HIS A 39 19.19 -29.06 -43.01
N THR A 40 18.07 -28.38 -42.77
CA THR A 40 17.67 -27.94 -41.43
C THR A 40 16.33 -28.56 -41.05
N PRO A 41 16.00 -28.68 -39.76
CA PRO A 41 14.66 -29.09 -39.32
C PRO A 41 13.55 -28.08 -39.67
N TRP A 42 13.92 -26.93 -40.24
CA TRP A 42 13.05 -25.77 -40.41
C TRP A 42 12.56 -25.57 -41.85
N TYR A 43 13.18 -26.25 -42.81
CA TYR A 43 12.91 -26.14 -44.24
C TYR A 43 12.96 -27.52 -44.88
N ASP A 44 12.05 -27.78 -45.84
CA ASP A 44 11.97 -29.07 -46.54
C ASP A 44 13.10 -29.24 -47.58
N GLU A 45 13.55 -28.14 -48.19
CA GLU A 45 14.65 -28.13 -49.16
C GLU A 45 15.98 -27.68 -48.51
N PRO A 46 17.14 -28.17 -49.00
CA PRO A 46 18.44 -27.64 -48.59
C PRO A 46 18.53 -26.13 -48.83
N ILE A 47 19.05 -25.39 -47.85
CA ILE A 47 19.30 -23.94 -47.95
C ILE A 47 20.78 -23.64 -47.74
N PRO A 48 21.30 -22.47 -48.17
CA PRO A 48 22.67 -22.04 -47.89
C PRO A 48 22.98 -22.08 -46.39
N PHE A 49 24.22 -22.43 -46.04
CA PHE A 49 24.67 -22.53 -44.65
C PHE A 49 24.46 -21.23 -43.87
N ASP A 50 24.74 -20.09 -44.48
CA ASP A 50 24.59 -18.77 -43.83
C ASP A 50 23.13 -18.49 -43.49
N GLU A 51 22.21 -18.75 -44.42
CA GLU A 51 20.77 -18.61 -44.18
C GLU A 51 20.28 -19.58 -43.09
N ALA A 52 20.78 -20.82 -43.08
CA ALA A 52 20.46 -21.80 -42.06
C ALA A 52 20.94 -21.37 -40.67
N ALA A 53 22.17 -20.84 -40.58
CA ALA A 53 22.78 -20.39 -39.34
C ALA A 53 22.04 -19.17 -38.76
N GLU A 54 21.73 -18.18 -39.60
CA GLU A 54 20.94 -17.02 -39.20
C GLU A 54 19.52 -17.42 -38.77
N ALA A 55 18.81 -18.23 -39.58
CA ALA A 55 17.46 -18.65 -39.27
C ALA A 55 17.38 -19.48 -37.97
N GLY A 56 18.36 -20.36 -37.75
CA GLY A 56 18.46 -21.15 -36.52
C GLY A 56 18.71 -20.27 -35.30
N THR A 57 19.67 -19.35 -35.38
CA THR A 57 20.01 -18.43 -34.29
C THR A 57 18.83 -17.52 -33.94
N ARG A 58 18.16 -16.95 -34.95
CA ARG A 58 16.97 -16.11 -34.75
C ARG A 58 15.83 -16.85 -34.05
N LYS A 59 15.57 -18.12 -34.42
CA LYS A 59 14.56 -18.93 -33.73
C LYS A 59 14.90 -19.20 -32.28
N VAL A 60 16.17 -19.44 -31.95
CA VAL A 60 16.57 -19.61 -30.55
C VAL A 60 16.36 -18.33 -29.76
N ILE A 61 16.80 -17.20 -30.33
CA ILE A 61 16.62 -15.86 -29.76
C ILE A 61 15.12 -15.57 -29.53
N GLN A 62 14.24 -15.89 -30.47
CA GLN A 62 12.82 -15.57 -30.39
C GLN A 62 12.02 -16.53 -29.51
N ASP A 63 12.21 -17.84 -29.65
CA ASP A 63 11.24 -18.82 -29.15
C ASP A 63 11.77 -19.73 -28.03
N HIS A 64 13.09 -19.84 -27.87
CA HIS A 64 13.68 -20.93 -27.05
C HIS A 64 14.65 -20.48 -25.95
N SER A 65 14.90 -19.17 -25.83
CA SER A 65 15.71 -18.61 -24.75
C SER A 65 14.89 -17.73 -23.80
N THR A 66 15.27 -17.73 -22.53
CA THR A 66 14.79 -16.74 -21.54
C THR A 66 15.82 -15.63 -21.35
N ILE A 67 17.10 -15.96 -21.54
CA ILE A 67 18.23 -15.04 -21.44
C ILE A 67 19.28 -15.39 -22.50
N GLY A 68 19.93 -14.38 -23.08
CA GLY A 68 21.03 -14.54 -24.01
C GLY A 68 22.40 -14.32 -23.37
N VAL A 69 23.38 -15.15 -23.74
CA VAL A 69 24.81 -14.82 -23.55
C VAL A 69 25.41 -14.70 -24.94
N MET A 70 25.63 -13.46 -25.36
CA MET A 70 26.20 -13.15 -26.65
C MET A 70 27.72 -13.24 -26.58
N MET A 71 28.32 -14.03 -27.47
CA MET A 71 29.77 -14.10 -27.60
C MET A 71 30.25 -13.11 -28.66
N SER A 72 31.26 -12.31 -28.33
CA SER A 72 32.00 -11.47 -29.27
C SER A 72 33.50 -11.57 -28.98
N THR A 73 34.35 -10.90 -29.76
CA THR A 73 35.81 -10.88 -29.55
C THR A 73 36.40 -9.51 -29.82
N ASP A 74 37.53 -9.23 -29.16
CA ASP A 74 38.38 -8.06 -29.40
C ASP A 74 39.35 -8.26 -30.58
N GLY A 75 39.20 -9.34 -31.35
CA GLY A 75 40.05 -9.67 -32.50
C GLY A 75 41.37 -10.35 -32.13
N THR A 76 41.60 -10.65 -30.85
CA THR A 76 42.78 -11.43 -30.42
C THR A 76 42.60 -12.94 -30.60
N ILE A 77 41.37 -13.39 -30.89
CA ILE A 77 41.00 -14.79 -31.06
C ILE A 77 40.97 -15.14 -32.56
N GLY A 78 41.76 -16.13 -32.95
CA GLY A 78 41.81 -16.62 -34.34
C GLY A 78 42.54 -15.66 -35.29
N GLU A 79 42.19 -15.72 -36.58
CA GLU A 79 42.81 -14.92 -37.66
C GLU A 79 41.92 -13.75 -38.12
N ILE A 80 40.67 -13.68 -37.64
CA ILE A 80 39.68 -12.71 -38.10
C ILE A 80 39.79 -11.44 -37.25
N PRO A 81 39.98 -10.26 -37.86
CA PRO A 81 40.18 -9.02 -37.13
C PRO A 81 38.85 -8.50 -36.55
N ARG A 82 38.91 -7.66 -35.52
CA ARG A 82 37.74 -7.17 -34.75
C ARG A 82 36.69 -6.51 -35.64
N GLU A 83 37.13 -5.74 -36.62
CA GLU A 83 36.29 -4.96 -37.55
C GLU A 83 35.33 -5.86 -38.33
N SER A 84 35.68 -7.14 -38.55
CA SER A 84 34.80 -8.10 -39.21
C SER A 84 33.62 -8.55 -38.35
N TYR A 85 33.66 -8.34 -37.03
CA TYR A 85 32.58 -8.74 -36.13
C TYR A 85 31.54 -7.63 -35.89
N GLU A 86 31.90 -6.36 -36.11
CA GLU A 86 31.11 -5.21 -35.64
C GLU A 86 29.71 -5.15 -36.25
N GLU A 87 29.59 -5.30 -37.57
CA GLU A 87 28.30 -5.25 -38.27
C GLU A 87 27.36 -6.38 -37.82
N THR A 88 27.90 -7.59 -37.67
CA THR A 88 27.13 -8.76 -37.25
C THR A 88 26.75 -8.67 -35.78
N GLU A 89 27.66 -8.15 -34.95
CA GLU A 89 27.41 -7.88 -33.54
C GLU A 89 26.25 -6.88 -33.37
N GLU A 90 26.27 -5.76 -34.11
CA GLU A 90 25.20 -4.76 -34.07
C GLU A 90 23.85 -5.36 -34.48
N LYS A 91 23.82 -6.20 -35.52
CA LYS A 91 22.62 -6.90 -35.98
C LYS A 91 22.03 -7.81 -34.90
N ILE A 92 22.84 -8.66 -34.28
CA ILE A 92 22.39 -9.59 -33.23
C ILE A 92 21.88 -8.82 -32.00
N ILE A 93 22.57 -7.75 -31.60
CA ILE A 93 22.16 -6.91 -30.48
C ILE A 93 20.84 -6.22 -30.75
N ALA A 94 20.64 -5.71 -31.97
CA ALA A 94 19.37 -5.12 -32.36
C ALA A 94 18.23 -6.14 -32.28
N GLU A 95 18.45 -7.36 -32.78
CA GLU A 95 17.46 -8.45 -32.70
C GLU A 95 17.14 -8.83 -31.24
N LEU A 96 18.15 -8.97 -30.38
CA LEU A 96 17.95 -9.27 -28.95
C LEU A 96 17.16 -8.17 -28.23
N LYS A 97 17.46 -6.90 -28.54
CA LYS A 97 16.75 -5.74 -27.98
C LYS A 97 15.31 -5.64 -28.49
N GLU A 98 15.07 -5.92 -29.76
CA GLU A 98 13.72 -5.91 -30.36
C GLU A 98 12.82 -6.98 -29.72
N VAL A 99 13.38 -8.15 -29.44
CA VAL A 99 12.67 -9.24 -28.76
C VAL A 99 12.44 -8.92 -27.27
N GLY A 100 13.19 -7.99 -26.69
CA GLY A 100 13.06 -7.56 -25.29
C GLY A 100 13.56 -8.60 -24.27
N LYS A 101 14.35 -9.58 -24.71
CA LYS A 101 14.93 -10.58 -23.80
C LYS A 101 16.20 -10.03 -23.15
N PRO A 102 16.41 -10.29 -21.86
CA PRO A 102 17.64 -9.92 -21.19
C PRO A 102 18.82 -10.65 -21.83
N PHE A 103 19.97 -9.97 -21.93
CA PHE A 103 21.20 -10.59 -22.39
C PHE A 103 22.42 -9.85 -21.88
N ILE A 104 23.54 -10.56 -21.85
CA ILE A 104 24.87 -9.99 -21.60
C ILE A 104 25.80 -10.32 -22.76
N MET A 105 26.88 -9.56 -22.90
CA MET A 105 27.94 -9.84 -23.85
C MET A 105 29.18 -10.35 -23.13
N VAL A 106 29.74 -11.44 -23.62
CA VAL A 106 31.09 -11.89 -23.27
C VAL A 106 32.03 -11.48 -24.40
N LEU A 107 32.95 -10.58 -24.08
CA LEU A 107 34.03 -10.16 -24.98
C LEU A 107 35.21 -11.13 -24.79
N ASN A 108 35.28 -12.14 -25.65
CA ASN A 108 36.32 -13.14 -25.61
C ASN A 108 37.65 -12.58 -26.11
N SER A 109 38.67 -12.67 -25.26
CA SER A 109 40.01 -12.15 -25.53
C SER A 109 41.07 -13.12 -25.03
N ALA A 110 42.18 -13.24 -25.76
CA ALA A 110 43.36 -13.93 -25.27
C ALA A 110 44.05 -13.15 -24.13
N ARG A 111 43.71 -11.86 -23.95
CA ARG A 111 44.35 -10.93 -23.02
C ARG A 111 43.32 -10.00 -22.35
N PRO A 112 42.34 -10.54 -21.61
CA PRO A 112 41.17 -9.80 -21.15
C PRO A 112 41.48 -8.60 -20.24
N HIS A 113 42.61 -8.62 -19.53
CA HIS A 113 43.02 -7.57 -18.60
C HIS A 113 43.90 -6.48 -19.24
N GLN A 114 44.13 -6.51 -20.55
CA GLN A 114 44.88 -5.45 -21.22
C GLN A 114 44.04 -4.18 -21.36
N GLU A 115 44.70 -3.03 -21.29
CA GLU A 115 44.06 -1.72 -21.35
C GLU A 115 43.19 -1.54 -22.61
N GLN A 116 43.64 -2.07 -23.76
CA GLN A 116 42.90 -2.02 -25.02
C GLN A 116 41.57 -2.79 -24.93
N THR A 117 41.60 -4.02 -24.40
CA THR A 117 40.40 -4.85 -24.23
C THR A 117 39.43 -4.25 -23.20
N GLU A 118 39.95 -3.71 -22.09
CA GLU A 118 39.11 -3.03 -21.08
C GLU A 118 38.48 -1.73 -21.60
N THR A 119 39.19 -1.01 -22.47
CA THR A 119 38.65 0.18 -23.13
C THR A 119 37.52 -0.22 -24.08
N LEU A 120 37.74 -1.21 -24.94
CA LEU A 120 36.70 -1.73 -25.83
C LEU A 120 35.49 -2.25 -25.04
N ARG A 121 35.72 -3.00 -23.95
CA ARG A 121 34.65 -3.50 -23.06
C ARG A 121 33.75 -2.36 -22.57
N LYS A 122 34.34 -1.25 -22.11
CA LYS A 122 33.59 -0.07 -21.64
C LYS A 122 32.86 0.63 -22.78
N GLU A 123 33.49 0.77 -23.94
CA GLU A 123 32.88 1.36 -25.13
C GLU A 123 31.64 0.57 -25.56
N LEU A 124 31.73 -0.77 -25.66
CA LEU A 124 30.60 -1.63 -26.02
C LEU A 124 29.50 -1.58 -24.95
N GLN A 125 29.86 -1.55 -23.66
CA GLN A 125 28.91 -1.43 -22.56
C GLN A 125 28.09 -0.13 -22.66
N VAL A 126 28.74 1.00 -22.95
CA VAL A 126 28.06 2.30 -23.14
C VAL A 126 27.26 2.32 -24.44
N LYS A 127 27.85 1.85 -25.55
CA LYS A 127 27.22 1.85 -26.88
C LYS A 127 25.93 1.05 -26.90
N TYR A 128 25.93 -0.12 -26.25
CA TYR A 128 24.81 -1.05 -26.31
C TYR A 128 23.95 -1.08 -25.05
N ASP A 129 24.31 -0.39 -23.97
CA ASP A 129 23.53 -0.37 -22.72
C ASP A 129 23.23 -1.79 -22.17
N VAL A 130 24.25 -2.65 -22.25
CA VAL A 130 24.23 -4.02 -21.72
C VAL A 130 25.55 -4.36 -21.03
N PRO A 131 25.56 -5.26 -20.04
CA PRO A 131 26.79 -5.69 -19.40
C PRO A 131 27.72 -6.39 -20.38
N VAL A 132 28.99 -5.97 -20.37
CA VAL A 132 30.05 -6.60 -21.17
C VAL A 132 31.13 -7.13 -20.23
N VAL A 133 31.36 -8.44 -20.29
CA VAL A 133 32.36 -9.16 -19.49
C VAL A 133 33.52 -9.56 -20.39
N ALA A 134 34.69 -8.96 -20.19
CA ALA A 134 35.91 -9.35 -20.89
C ALA A 134 36.56 -10.55 -20.19
N MET A 135 36.78 -11.64 -20.93
CA MET A 135 37.44 -12.83 -20.38
C MET A 135 38.08 -13.69 -21.47
N SER A 136 38.97 -14.58 -21.05
CA SER A 136 39.51 -15.64 -21.91
C SER A 136 38.68 -16.89 -21.74
N VAL A 137 37.84 -17.22 -22.72
CA VAL A 137 36.95 -18.38 -22.66
C VAL A 137 37.75 -19.68 -22.64
N GLU A 138 38.92 -19.71 -23.29
CA GLU A 138 39.84 -20.87 -23.28
C GLU A 138 40.35 -21.19 -21.87
N SER A 139 40.61 -20.17 -21.05
CA SER A 139 41.14 -20.35 -19.68
C SER A 139 40.07 -20.21 -18.58
N MET A 140 38.80 -20.16 -18.99
CA MET A 140 37.64 -19.97 -18.11
C MET A 140 37.52 -21.09 -17.07
N ARG A 141 37.30 -20.70 -15.83
CA ARG A 141 37.04 -21.59 -14.70
C ARG A 141 35.58 -21.57 -14.30
N GLU A 142 35.19 -22.50 -13.44
CA GLU A 142 33.84 -22.55 -12.88
C GLU A 142 33.43 -21.21 -12.22
N THR A 143 34.34 -20.56 -11.52
CA THR A 143 34.10 -19.23 -10.91
C THR A 143 33.74 -18.16 -11.94
N ASP A 144 34.34 -18.22 -13.12
CA ASP A 144 34.09 -17.26 -14.19
C ASP A 144 32.73 -17.52 -14.85
N VAL A 145 32.36 -18.80 -15.02
CA VAL A 145 31.01 -19.18 -15.47
C VAL A 145 29.95 -18.69 -14.48
N MET A 146 30.17 -18.88 -13.18
CA MET A 146 29.23 -18.41 -12.15
C MET A 146 29.12 -16.89 -12.14
N MET A 147 30.22 -16.16 -12.39
CA MET A 147 30.19 -14.70 -12.56
C MET A 147 29.34 -14.31 -13.77
N VAL A 148 29.55 -14.93 -14.94
CA VAL A 148 28.78 -14.65 -16.15
C VAL A 148 27.29 -14.93 -15.92
N LEU A 149 26.95 -16.05 -15.29
CA LEU A 149 25.56 -16.37 -14.93
C LEU A 149 24.97 -15.35 -13.96
N LYS A 150 25.74 -14.91 -12.95
CA LYS A 150 25.29 -13.88 -12.00
C LYS A 150 25.00 -12.55 -12.71
N GLU A 151 25.92 -12.08 -13.56
CA GLU A 151 25.72 -10.84 -14.34
C GLU A 151 24.52 -10.95 -15.27
N ALA A 152 24.29 -12.13 -15.87
CA ALA A 152 23.13 -12.39 -16.69
C ALA A 152 21.82 -12.30 -15.87
N LEU A 153 21.78 -12.90 -14.68
CA LEU A 153 20.59 -12.86 -13.82
C LEU A 153 20.21 -11.44 -13.38
N TYR A 154 21.16 -10.52 -13.22
CA TYR A 154 20.88 -9.12 -12.93
C TYR A 154 20.20 -8.35 -14.06
N GLU A 155 20.24 -8.86 -15.29
CA GLU A 155 19.57 -8.24 -16.43
C GLU A 155 18.10 -8.62 -16.55
N PHE A 156 17.61 -9.57 -15.75
CA PHE A 156 16.20 -9.91 -15.76
C PHE A 156 15.33 -8.68 -15.47
N PRO A 157 14.19 -8.55 -16.18
CA PRO A 157 13.25 -7.48 -15.87
C PRO A 157 12.64 -7.70 -14.49
N VAL A 158 12.40 -6.60 -13.78
CA VAL A 158 11.61 -6.64 -12.54
C VAL A 158 10.14 -6.66 -12.93
N LEU A 159 9.43 -7.68 -12.49
CA LEU A 159 8.00 -7.87 -12.74
C LEU A 159 7.15 -7.34 -11.57
N GLU A 160 7.70 -7.43 -10.35
CA GLU A 160 7.00 -7.05 -9.14
C GLU A 160 7.96 -6.36 -8.17
N VAL A 161 7.51 -5.22 -7.64
CA VAL A 161 8.21 -4.50 -6.58
C VAL A 161 7.28 -4.41 -5.39
N ASN A 162 7.66 -5.07 -4.30
CA ASN A 162 6.94 -5.01 -3.04
C ASN A 162 7.60 -3.98 -2.15
N VAL A 163 6.87 -2.89 -1.83
CA VAL A 163 7.35 -1.86 -0.92
C VAL A 163 6.64 -1.99 0.41
N GLN A 164 7.41 -2.25 1.46
CA GLN A 164 6.93 -2.36 2.83
C GLN A 164 7.08 -1.01 3.53
N LEU A 165 5.94 -0.39 3.82
CA LEU A 165 5.87 0.83 4.61
C LEU A 165 6.02 0.54 6.12
N PRO A 166 6.43 1.53 6.93
CA PRO A 166 6.42 1.42 8.38
C PRO A 166 5.03 1.02 8.86
N GLY A 167 4.95 0.02 9.74
CA GLY A 167 3.67 -0.56 10.16
C GLY A 167 2.70 0.46 10.77
N TRP A 168 3.20 1.48 11.46
CA TRP A 168 2.37 2.54 12.05
C TRP A 168 1.80 3.50 10.99
N VAL A 169 2.51 3.76 9.89
CA VAL A 169 2.01 4.56 8.75
C VAL A 169 0.84 3.83 8.08
N MET A 170 0.90 2.50 8.00
CA MET A 170 -0.16 1.67 7.41
C MET A 170 -1.48 1.69 8.20
N VAL A 171 -1.43 2.06 9.49
CA VAL A 171 -2.62 2.19 10.35
C VAL A 171 -3.34 3.53 10.13
N LEU A 172 -2.65 4.53 9.57
CA LEU A 172 -3.23 5.84 9.28
C LEU A 172 -4.31 5.74 8.19
N ASP A 173 -5.30 6.62 8.29
CA ASP A 173 -6.34 6.76 7.28
C ASP A 173 -5.72 7.03 5.89
N GLN A 174 -6.36 6.56 4.82
CA GLN A 174 -5.88 6.74 3.45
C GLN A 174 -5.70 8.22 3.07
N GLU A 175 -6.52 9.10 3.65
CA GLU A 175 -6.48 10.54 3.41
C GLU A 175 -5.41 11.26 4.24
N HIS A 176 -4.73 10.56 5.17
CA HIS A 176 -3.68 11.15 5.99
C HIS A 176 -2.50 11.57 5.11
N TRP A 177 -2.03 12.80 5.32
CA TRP A 177 -0.98 13.42 4.49
C TRP A 177 0.24 12.50 4.36
N LEU A 178 0.80 12.03 5.50
CA LEU A 178 2.03 11.21 5.49
C LEU A 178 1.88 9.93 4.67
N ARG A 179 0.74 9.25 4.77
CA ARG A 179 0.47 8.02 4.00
C ARG A 179 0.42 8.33 2.50
N SER A 180 -0.28 9.40 2.13
CA SER A 180 -0.36 9.87 0.74
C SER A 180 1.01 10.26 0.16
N HIS A 181 1.88 10.87 0.97
CA HIS A 181 3.26 11.19 0.58
C HIS A 181 4.07 9.92 0.27
N PHE A 182 4.02 8.90 1.14
CA PHE A 182 4.66 7.61 0.89
C PHE A 182 4.12 6.92 -0.38
N GLU A 183 2.80 6.88 -0.57
CA GLU A 183 2.19 6.29 -1.76
C GLU A 183 2.61 7.02 -3.05
N THR A 184 2.75 8.35 -3.00
CA THR A 184 3.24 9.17 -4.12
C THR A 184 4.71 8.88 -4.42
N ALA A 185 5.58 8.85 -3.40
CA ALA A 185 6.99 8.51 -3.58
C ALA A 185 7.19 7.12 -4.20
N ILE A 186 6.39 6.15 -3.77
CA ILE A 186 6.39 4.79 -4.35
C ILE A 186 6.08 4.85 -5.84
N GLY A 187 5.05 5.61 -6.23
CA GLY A 187 4.72 5.80 -7.64
C GLY A 187 5.87 6.41 -8.43
N ASP A 188 6.45 7.51 -7.95
CA ASP A 188 7.50 8.26 -8.64
C ASP A 188 8.78 7.43 -8.85
N VAL A 189 9.21 6.69 -7.83
CA VAL A 189 10.49 5.97 -7.84
C VAL A 189 10.41 4.63 -8.58
N ILE A 190 9.30 3.89 -8.46
CA ILE A 190 9.18 2.54 -9.06
C ILE A 190 9.24 2.59 -10.59
N HIS A 191 8.83 3.69 -11.22
CA HIS A 191 8.88 3.84 -12.67
C HIS A 191 10.30 3.72 -13.28
N ASP A 192 11.33 3.98 -12.48
CA ASP A 192 12.73 3.89 -12.91
C ASP A 192 13.30 2.47 -12.78
N ILE A 193 12.61 1.54 -12.10
CA ILE A 193 13.04 0.15 -11.93
C ILE A 193 12.64 -0.67 -13.15
N ARG A 194 13.62 -1.01 -14.00
CA ARG A 194 13.41 -1.88 -15.17
C ARG A 194 14.04 -3.24 -14.99
N ARG A 195 15.30 -3.27 -14.53
CA ARG A 195 16.08 -4.49 -14.34
C ARG A 195 16.45 -4.66 -12.88
N ILE A 196 16.76 -5.88 -12.50
CA ILE A 196 17.17 -6.21 -11.13
C ILE A 196 18.40 -5.39 -10.71
N ARG A 197 19.34 -5.15 -11.62
CA ARG A 197 20.50 -4.28 -11.40
C ARG A 197 20.15 -2.85 -10.99
N ASP A 198 19.01 -2.33 -11.43
CA ASP A 198 18.61 -0.94 -11.18
C ASP A 198 18.13 -0.75 -9.74
N VAL A 199 17.65 -1.80 -9.09
CA VAL A 199 16.96 -1.74 -7.79
C VAL A 199 17.84 -1.06 -6.74
N ASP A 200 19.09 -1.48 -6.56
CA ASP A 200 19.98 -0.91 -5.54
C ASP A 200 20.24 0.59 -5.72
N ARG A 201 20.26 1.08 -6.97
CA ARG A 201 20.46 2.49 -7.29
C ARG A 201 19.19 3.29 -7.06
N VAL A 202 18.06 2.75 -7.50
CA VAL A 202 16.75 3.40 -7.44
C VAL A 202 16.23 3.44 -6.00
N VAL A 203 16.49 2.41 -5.19
CA VAL A 203 16.12 2.40 -3.75
C VAL A 203 16.70 3.59 -3.00
N ARG A 204 17.90 4.07 -3.36
CA ARG A 204 18.52 5.24 -2.73
C ARG A 204 17.80 6.55 -3.02
N GLN A 205 17.00 6.61 -4.09
CA GLN A 205 16.20 7.81 -4.37
C GLN A 205 15.11 8.02 -3.31
N PHE A 206 14.66 6.96 -2.64
CA PHE A 206 13.73 7.11 -1.52
C PHE A 206 14.33 7.92 -0.37
N GLU A 207 15.65 7.86 -0.16
CA GLU A 207 16.35 8.61 0.90
C GLU A 207 16.46 10.12 0.59
N GLU A 208 16.04 10.56 -0.60
CA GLU A 208 15.95 11.99 -0.94
C GLU A 208 14.68 12.65 -0.37
N PHE A 209 13.70 11.86 0.08
CA PHE A 209 12.47 12.37 0.67
C PHE A 209 12.64 12.60 2.17
N ASP A 210 12.32 13.81 2.65
CA ASP A 210 12.47 14.20 4.06
C ASP A 210 11.72 13.31 5.08
N TYR A 211 10.73 12.53 4.61
CA TYR A 211 9.92 11.62 5.42
C TYR A 211 10.36 10.16 5.35
N VAL A 212 11.45 9.87 4.65
CA VAL A 212 12.12 8.57 4.61
C VAL A 212 13.49 8.71 5.26
N ASP A 213 13.75 7.92 6.30
CA ASP A 213 15.04 7.87 6.98
C ASP A 213 15.99 6.92 6.25
N THR A 214 15.52 5.70 5.97
CA THR A 214 16.29 4.69 5.25
C THR A 214 15.40 3.86 4.33
N ALA A 215 15.97 3.43 3.21
CA ALA A 215 15.33 2.51 2.27
C ALA A 215 16.29 1.35 1.96
N GLN A 216 15.83 0.11 2.13
CA GLN A 216 16.71 -1.05 2.01
C GLN A 216 16.04 -2.16 1.20
N LEU A 217 16.84 -2.84 0.37
CA LEU A 217 16.43 -4.08 -0.27
C LEU A 217 16.42 -5.20 0.78
N SER A 218 15.24 -5.66 1.18
CA SER A 218 15.06 -6.72 2.18
C SER A 218 15.15 -8.13 1.59
N GLY A 219 14.90 -8.27 0.29
CA GLY A 219 15.05 -9.53 -0.41
C GLY A 219 14.75 -9.42 -1.91
N MET A 220 15.16 -10.45 -2.65
CA MET A 220 15.02 -10.48 -4.10
C MET A 220 14.90 -11.92 -4.60
N ASP A 221 13.94 -12.16 -5.50
CA ASP A 221 13.83 -13.38 -6.29
C ASP A 221 14.16 -13.05 -7.75
N MET A 222 15.38 -13.40 -8.17
CA MET A 222 15.82 -13.16 -9.55
C MET A 222 15.12 -14.04 -10.57
N GLY A 223 14.63 -15.22 -10.17
CA GLY A 223 13.90 -16.12 -11.07
C GLY A 223 12.47 -15.65 -11.32
N GLY A 224 11.84 -15.07 -10.29
CA GLY A 224 10.51 -14.46 -10.37
C GLY A 224 10.50 -13.00 -10.81
N GLY A 225 11.65 -12.32 -10.81
CA GLY A 225 11.73 -10.88 -11.06
C GLY A 225 11.06 -10.06 -9.96
N VAL A 226 11.13 -10.52 -8.71
CA VAL A 226 10.48 -9.87 -7.55
C VAL A 226 11.55 -9.19 -6.69
N ALA A 227 11.34 -7.93 -6.33
CA ALA A 227 12.17 -7.19 -5.39
C ALA A 227 11.35 -6.69 -4.19
N ASN A 228 11.88 -6.87 -2.98
CA ASN A 228 11.25 -6.41 -1.75
C ASN A 228 12.07 -5.27 -1.14
N ILE A 229 11.43 -4.13 -0.91
CA ILE A 229 12.04 -2.90 -0.40
C ILE A 229 11.35 -2.54 0.90
N ASP A 230 12.13 -2.33 1.96
CA ASP A 230 11.62 -1.86 3.25
C ASP A 230 11.93 -0.36 3.39
N LEU A 231 10.89 0.42 3.68
CA LEU A 231 11.01 1.86 3.97
C LEU A 231 10.89 2.11 5.47
N HIS A 232 11.73 3.00 5.97
CA HIS A 232 11.69 3.47 7.35
C HIS A 232 11.46 4.97 7.39
N ALA A 233 10.59 5.41 8.29
CA ALA A 233 10.30 6.81 8.53
C ALA A 233 11.12 7.31 9.74
N PRO A 234 11.52 8.60 9.76
CA PRO A 234 12.14 9.23 10.93
C PRO A 234 11.28 9.10 12.19
N GLU A 235 11.91 8.95 13.35
CA GLU A 235 11.20 8.83 14.65
C GLU A 235 10.39 10.10 14.97
N GLU A 236 10.87 11.28 14.55
CA GLU A 236 10.21 12.56 14.78
C GLU A 236 8.82 12.64 14.11
N LEU A 237 8.64 11.96 12.97
CA LEU A 237 7.34 11.90 12.30
C LEU A 237 6.34 11.03 13.05
N TYR A 238 6.81 9.97 13.71
CA TYR A 238 5.95 9.17 14.57
C TYR A 238 5.40 10.01 15.73
N ASP A 239 6.27 10.78 16.39
CA ASP A 239 5.86 11.68 17.47
C ASP A 239 4.88 12.74 16.97
N GLN A 240 5.15 13.38 15.82
CA GLN A 240 4.23 14.34 15.21
C GLN A 240 2.84 13.74 14.95
N VAL A 241 2.78 12.55 14.37
CA VAL A 241 1.51 11.88 14.05
C VAL A 241 0.74 11.49 15.32
N ILE A 242 1.44 11.09 16.38
CA ILE A 242 0.81 10.84 17.68
C ILE A 242 0.23 12.13 18.27
N GLU A 243 0.96 13.24 18.21
CA GLU A 243 0.46 14.55 18.68
C GLU A 243 -0.77 15.00 17.87
N GLU A 244 -0.79 14.78 16.55
CA GLU A 244 -1.94 15.06 15.67
C GLU A 244 -3.16 14.21 16.02
N LEU A 245 -2.98 12.91 16.27
CA LEU A 245 -4.08 11.98 16.58
C LEU A 245 -4.68 12.22 17.97
N ILE A 246 -3.84 12.49 18.97
CA ILE A 246 -4.29 12.75 20.34
C ILE A 246 -4.85 14.18 20.46
N GLY A 247 -4.34 15.12 19.66
CA GLY A 247 -4.70 16.54 19.71
C GLY A 247 -3.98 17.31 20.81
N GLU A 248 -2.99 16.71 21.46
CA GLU A 248 -2.12 17.37 22.44
C GLU A 248 -0.71 16.80 22.43
N ARG A 249 0.24 17.60 22.95
CA ARG A 249 1.66 17.30 22.89
C ARG A 249 2.06 16.22 23.90
N VAL A 250 2.66 15.13 23.44
CA VAL A 250 3.18 14.07 24.31
C VAL A 250 4.60 14.43 24.77
N THR A 251 4.76 14.79 26.03
CA THR A 251 6.05 15.24 26.59
C THR A 251 6.98 14.10 27.02
N GLY A 252 6.44 12.90 27.23
CA GLY A 252 7.19 11.75 27.75
C GLY A 252 6.35 10.48 27.87
N LYS A 253 7.03 9.37 28.19
CA LYS A 253 6.42 8.03 28.32
C LYS A 253 5.38 7.95 29.43
N ASP A 254 5.60 8.68 30.52
CA ASP A 254 4.68 8.81 31.64
C ASP A 254 3.39 9.55 31.25
N HIS A 255 3.51 10.66 30.50
CA HIS A 255 2.35 11.38 29.98
C HIS A 255 1.54 10.50 29.02
N PHE A 256 2.22 9.84 28.07
CA PHE A 256 1.58 8.91 27.13
C PHE A 256 0.82 7.79 27.86
N LEU A 257 1.40 7.18 28.89
CA LEU A 257 0.73 6.14 29.67
C LEU A 257 -0.49 6.67 30.43
N SER A 258 -0.43 7.91 30.93
CA SER A 258 -1.59 8.56 31.55
C SER A 258 -2.73 8.71 30.55
N LEU A 259 -2.43 9.22 29.35
CA LEU A 259 -3.44 9.39 28.30
C LEU A 259 -4.07 8.06 27.90
N ILE A 260 -3.26 7.03 27.66
CA ILE A 260 -3.77 5.70 27.32
C ILE A 260 -4.69 5.16 28.43
N LYS A 261 -4.38 5.41 29.71
CA LYS A 261 -5.23 5.03 30.81
C LYS A 261 -6.57 5.76 30.78
N ASP A 262 -6.55 7.07 30.57
CA ASP A 262 -7.75 7.92 30.52
C ASP A 262 -8.63 7.56 29.31
N TYR A 263 -8.04 7.37 28.13
CA TYR A 263 -8.74 6.88 26.93
C TYR A 263 -9.30 5.46 27.11
N THR A 264 -8.59 4.58 27.81
CA THR A 264 -9.08 3.21 28.08
C THR A 264 -10.28 3.23 29.02
N GLU A 265 -10.26 4.08 30.04
CA GLU A 265 -11.40 4.26 30.96
C GLU A 265 -12.60 4.84 30.21
N ALA A 266 -12.40 5.93 29.45
CA ALA A 266 -13.45 6.53 28.64
C ALA A 266 -14.01 5.56 27.59
N LYS A 267 -13.16 4.74 26.97
CA LYS A 267 -13.58 3.73 25.99
C LYS A 267 -14.45 2.65 26.61
N LYS A 268 -14.10 2.14 27.81
CA LYS A 268 -14.92 1.13 28.49
C LYS A 268 -16.32 1.65 28.80
N GLU A 269 -16.41 2.87 29.32
CA GLU A 269 -17.68 3.53 29.58
C GLU A 269 -18.45 3.77 28.28
N TYR A 270 -17.80 4.30 27.25
CA TYR A 270 -18.45 4.54 25.94
C TYR A 270 -18.97 3.24 25.31
N ASP A 271 -18.16 2.17 25.32
CA ASP A 271 -18.52 0.90 24.69
C ASP A 271 -19.81 0.32 25.30
N GLN A 272 -20.03 0.49 26.62
CA GLN A 272 -21.27 0.11 27.30
C GLN A 272 -22.52 0.82 26.74
N PHE A 273 -22.38 2.06 26.29
CA PHE A 273 -23.50 2.90 25.85
C PHE A 273 -23.58 3.10 24.33
N SER A 274 -22.56 2.68 23.59
CA SER A 274 -22.37 3.01 22.18
C SER A 274 -23.57 2.61 21.29
N ASP A 275 -24.14 1.42 21.51
CA ASP A 275 -25.30 0.95 20.75
C ASP A 275 -26.61 1.65 21.15
N ALA A 276 -26.78 1.97 22.44
CA ALA A 276 -27.91 2.75 22.92
C ALA A 276 -27.91 4.16 22.33
N LEU A 277 -26.74 4.78 22.23
CA LEU A 277 -26.56 6.08 21.57
C LEU A 277 -26.93 6.04 20.09
N LYS A 278 -26.50 5.00 19.35
CA LYS A 278 -26.90 4.80 17.95
C LYS A 278 -28.42 4.63 17.83
N MET A 279 -29.02 3.85 18.71
CA MET A 279 -30.47 3.57 18.72
C MET A 279 -31.29 4.84 19.02
N VAL A 280 -30.88 5.64 20.02
CA VAL A 280 -31.53 6.92 20.35
C VAL A 280 -31.49 7.89 19.18
N ARG A 281 -30.36 7.97 18.47
CA ARG A 281 -30.20 8.88 17.34
C ARG A 281 -31.15 8.53 16.19
N GLN A 282 -31.40 7.24 15.97
CA GLN A 282 -32.23 6.74 14.88
C GLN A 282 -33.72 6.70 15.22
N THR A 283 -34.07 6.29 16.44
CA THR A 283 -35.46 5.96 16.81
C THR A 283 -36.05 6.88 17.88
N GLY A 284 -35.22 7.73 18.49
CA GLY A 284 -35.61 8.57 19.63
C GLY A 284 -35.56 7.86 20.98
N TYR A 285 -35.33 6.54 21.02
CA TYR A 285 -35.23 5.76 22.25
C TYR A 285 -34.09 4.74 22.15
N GLY A 286 -33.35 4.52 23.23
CA GLY A 286 -32.17 3.68 23.21
C GLY A 286 -31.99 2.99 24.55
N ILE A 287 -31.57 1.73 24.51
CA ILE A 287 -31.46 0.90 25.71
C ILE A 287 -30.03 0.36 25.75
N ALA A 288 -29.32 0.65 26.84
CA ALA A 288 -28.04 0.03 27.14
C ALA A 288 -28.28 -1.16 28.06
N ALA A 289 -27.93 -2.35 27.58
CA ALA A 289 -28.07 -3.57 28.36
C ALA A 289 -27.04 -3.56 29.51
N PRO A 290 -27.42 -4.04 30.72
CA PRO A 290 -26.46 -4.20 31.80
C PRO A 290 -25.36 -5.18 31.41
N VAL A 291 -24.13 -4.87 31.82
CA VAL A 291 -23.02 -5.82 31.75
C VAL A 291 -23.04 -6.74 32.97
N LEU A 292 -22.41 -7.91 32.87
CA LEU A 292 -22.36 -8.90 33.96
C LEU A 292 -21.81 -8.32 35.28
N SER A 293 -20.89 -7.36 35.21
CA SER A 293 -20.35 -6.68 36.40
C SER A 293 -21.38 -5.86 37.16
N ASP A 294 -22.47 -5.46 36.50
CA ASP A 294 -23.53 -4.63 37.08
C ASP A 294 -24.69 -5.47 37.62
N MET A 295 -24.64 -6.79 37.45
CA MET A 295 -25.68 -7.71 37.92
C MET A 295 -25.39 -8.13 39.36
N SER A 296 -26.38 -8.01 40.25
CA SER A 296 -26.36 -8.62 41.57
C SER A 296 -27.25 -9.86 41.60
N LEU A 297 -26.73 -10.95 42.15
CA LEU A 297 -27.46 -12.20 42.33
C LEU A 297 -27.74 -12.41 43.83
N ASP A 298 -29.02 -12.52 44.19
CA ASP A 298 -29.43 -12.86 45.55
C ASP A 298 -29.14 -14.34 45.84
N GLU A 299 -29.01 -14.69 47.12
CA GLU A 299 -28.81 -16.08 47.54
C GLU A 299 -29.94 -17.01 47.03
N PRO A 300 -29.61 -18.20 46.49
CA PRO A 300 -30.63 -19.13 45.98
C PRO A 300 -31.54 -19.64 47.10
N GLU A 301 -32.86 -19.46 46.94
CA GLU A 301 -33.84 -19.94 47.91
C GLU A 301 -34.54 -21.22 47.43
N ILE A 302 -34.68 -22.23 48.30
CA ILE A 302 -35.48 -23.42 47.99
C ILE A 302 -36.96 -23.07 48.15
N ILE A 303 -37.72 -23.20 47.07
CA ILE A 303 -39.16 -23.00 47.06
C ILE A 303 -39.87 -24.35 46.97
N ARG A 304 -41.01 -24.46 47.66
CA ARG A 304 -41.85 -25.66 47.65
C ARG A 304 -43.23 -25.32 47.13
N GLN A 305 -43.69 -26.06 46.11
CA GLN A 305 -45.05 -25.97 45.59
C GLN A 305 -45.69 -27.36 45.60
N GLY A 306 -46.54 -27.61 46.60
CA GLY A 306 -47.12 -28.93 46.84
C GLY A 306 -46.06 -30.01 47.15
N ALA A 307 -45.97 -31.02 46.27
CA ALA A 307 -45.00 -32.12 46.38
C ALA A 307 -43.67 -31.86 45.64
N ARG A 308 -43.52 -30.73 44.94
CA ARG A 308 -42.33 -30.41 44.14
C ARG A 308 -41.48 -29.34 44.85
N TYR A 309 -40.17 -29.48 44.70
CA TYR A 309 -39.16 -28.52 45.16
C TYR A 309 -38.48 -27.88 43.95
N GLY A 310 -38.15 -26.60 44.07
CA GLY A 310 -37.38 -25.84 43.09
C GLY A 310 -36.43 -24.88 43.76
N VAL A 311 -35.55 -24.26 42.98
CA VAL A 311 -34.64 -23.21 43.42
C VAL A 311 -35.06 -21.92 42.76
N ARG A 312 -35.29 -20.88 43.56
CA ARG A 312 -35.54 -19.52 43.10
C ARG A 312 -34.21 -18.79 43.06
N LEU A 313 -33.84 -18.34 41.87
CA LEU A 313 -32.73 -17.42 41.64
C LEU A 313 -33.32 -16.05 41.33
N LYS A 314 -32.83 -15.01 42.00
CA LYS A 314 -33.23 -13.64 41.73
C LYS A 314 -31.99 -12.83 41.39
N ALA A 315 -31.98 -12.26 40.20
CA ALA A 315 -30.93 -11.36 39.73
C ALA A 315 -31.53 -9.97 39.52
N VAL A 316 -30.80 -8.93 39.92
CA VAL A 316 -31.15 -7.53 39.68
C VAL A 316 -30.05 -6.92 38.83
N ALA A 317 -30.42 -6.21 37.78
CA ALA A 317 -29.49 -5.54 36.89
C ALA A 317 -30.05 -4.17 36.49
N PRO A 318 -29.25 -3.09 36.54
CA PRO A 318 -29.69 -1.77 36.13
C PRO A 318 -29.81 -1.70 34.60
N SER A 319 -30.95 -1.23 34.08
CA SER A 319 -31.12 -0.91 32.67
C SER A 319 -31.03 0.60 32.49
N ILE A 320 -30.20 1.06 31.55
CA ILE A 320 -30.06 2.48 31.24
C ILE A 320 -30.84 2.79 29.96
N HIS A 321 -31.78 3.73 30.07
CA HIS A 321 -32.64 4.16 28.98
C HIS A 321 -32.29 5.58 28.59
N MET A 322 -32.00 5.78 27.32
CA MET A 322 -31.76 7.09 26.72
C MET A 322 -33.00 7.50 25.93
N ILE A 323 -33.43 8.76 26.06
CA ILE A 323 -34.62 9.31 25.40
C ILE A 323 -34.22 10.61 24.72
N LYS A 324 -34.44 10.69 23.40
CA LYS A 324 -34.33 11.94 22.64
C LYS A 324 -35.64 12.69 22.74
N VAL A 325 -35.58 13.97 23.12
CA VAL A 325 -36.73 14.87 23.18
C VAL A 325 -36.39 16.12 22.39
N ASP A 326 -37.27 16.50 21.47
CA ASP A 326 -37.11 17.73 20.71
C ASP A 326 -37.64 18.90 21.55
N VAL A 327 -36.82 19.94 21.70
CA VAL A 327 -37.17 21.16 22.45
C VAL A 327 -37.37 22.29 21.46
N GLU A 328 -38.61 22.73 21.33
CA GLU A 328 -38.95 23.89 20.51
C GLU A 328 -38.75 25.17 21.30
N SER A 329 -38.02 26.14 20.75
CA SER A 329 -37.90 27.49 21.29
C SER A 329 -38.21 28.50 20.19
N GLU A 330 -39.19 29.35 20.44
CA GLU A 330 -39.58 30.43 19.54
C GLU A 330 -38.95 31.74 20.02
N PHE A 331 -38.39 32.51 19.09
CA PHE A 331 -37.89 33.86 19.34
C PHE A 331 -38.76 34.86 18.58
N SER A 332 -39.62 35.57 19.30
CA SER A 332 -40.59 36.51 18.73
C SER A 332 -40.33 37.93 19.28
N PRO A 333 -39.29 38.63 18.78
CA PRO A 333 -38.95 39.98 19.25
C PRO A 333 -40.06 40.96 18.87
N ILE A 334 -40.47 41.82 19.81
CA ILE A 334 -41.42 42.90 19.52
C ILE A 334 -40.64 44.08 18.98
N ILE A 335 -40.82 44.38 17.70
CA ILE A 335 -40.10 45.45 16.99
C ILE A 335 -41.09 46.54 16.63
N GLY A 336 -40.75 47.78 16.99
CA GLY A 336 -41.64 48.94 17.05
C GLY A 336 -42.73 49.03 15.97
N THR A 337 -42.38 49.53 14.79
CA THR A 337 -43.35 49.79 13.70
C THR A 337 -43.37 48.65 12.66
N GLU A 338 -44.46 48.55 11.90
CA GLU A 338 -44.65 47.56 10.82
C GLU A 338 -43.48 47.57 9.82
N LYS A 339 -43.07 48.76 9.38
CA LYS A 339 -41.95 48.92 8.44
C LYS A 339 -40.62 48.37 8.97
N GLN A 340 -40.36 48.50 10.28
CA GLN A 340 -39.15 47.96 10.90
C GLN A 340 -39.19 46.43 11.02
N SER A 341 -40.39 45.86 11.16
CA SER A 341 -40.58 44.41 11.15
C SER A 341 -40.35 43.84 9.75
N GLU A 342 -40.84 44.51 8.71
CA GLU A 342 -40.59 44.14 7.31
C GLU A 342 -39.09 44.20 6.94
N GLU A 343 -38.38 45.25 7.38
CA GLU A 343 -36.93 45.39 7.15
C GLU A 343 -36.13 44.24 7.81
N LEU A 344 -36.50 43.80 9.02
CA LEU A 344 -35.84 42.67 9.67
C LEU A 344 -36.11 41.36 8.94
N VAL A 345 -37.36 41.11 8.53
CA VAL A 345 -37.70 39.89 7.78
C VAL A 345 -36.93 39.84 6.47
N HIS A 346 -36.81 40.97 5.76
CA HIS A 346 -36.04 41.02 4.52
C HIS A 346 -34.55 40.76 4.74
N TYR A 347 -33.97 41.32 5.81
CA TYR A 347 -32.58 41.06 6.22
C TYR A 347 -32.33 39.57 6.51
N LEU A 348 -33.22 38.91 7.26
CA LEU A 348 -33.09 37.48 7.57
C LEU A 348 -33.32 36.58 6.35
N MET A 349 -34.21 36.98 5.44
CA MET A 349 -34.50 36.24 4.21
C MET A 349 -33.36 36.31 3.20
N GLN A 350 -32.65 37.43 3.14
CA GLN A 350 -31.50 37.59 2.24
C GLN A 350 -30.40 36.57 2.57
N ASP A 351 -30.07 36.39 3.86
CA ASP A 351 -29.08 35.41 4.31
C ASP A 351 -29.60 33.95 4.15
N PHE A 352 -30.93 33.74 4.22
CA PHE A 352 -31.54 32.41 4.06
C PHE A 352 -31.37 31.82 2.65
N GLU A 353 -31.50 32.66 1.63
CA GLU A 353 -31.53 32.23 0.23
C GLU A 353 -30.17 31.72 -0.25
N ASP A 354 -29.09 32.25 0.32
CA ASP A 354 -27.71 31.85 -0.01
C ASP A 354 -27.22 30.63 0.81
N ASP A 355 -27.48 30.58 2.13
CA ASP A 355 -27.21 29.43 3.00
C ASP A 355 -28.16 29.42 4.22
N PRO A 356 -29.09 28.45 4.32
CA PRO A 356 -30.02 28.33 5.44
C PRO A 356 -29.36 28.24 6.82
N LEU A 357 -28.10 27.78 6.91
CA LEU A 357 -27.37 27.67 8.16
C LEU A 357 -26.68 28.99 8.56
N SER A 358 -26.47 29.91 7.62
CA SER A 358 -25.79 31.19 7.87
C SER A 358 -26.58 32.09 8.83
N ILE A 359 -27.93 32.00 8.82
CA ILE A 359 -28.83 32.75 9.72
C ILE A 359 -28.47 32.57 11.20
N TRP A 360 -27.94 31.41 11.58
CA TRP A 360 -27.56 31.14 12.98
C TRP A 360 -26.39 32.02 13.45
N SER A 361 -25.61 32.54 12.51
CA SER A 361 -24.51 33.47 12.75
C SER A 361 -24.91 34.95 12.66
N SER A 362 -26.10 35.25 12.12
CA SER A 362 -26.56 36.63 11.97
C SER A 362 -26.72 37.32 13.33
N ASP A 363 -26.23 38.56 13.38
CA ASP A 363 -26.28 39.40 14.57
C ASP A 363 -27.62 40.14 14.62
N ILE A 364 -28.40 39.86 15.67
CA ILE A 364 -29.67 40.53 15.91
C ILE A 364 -29.59 41.22 17.27
N PHE A 365 -29.54 42.55 17.25
CA PHE A 365 -29.45 43.41 18.44
C PHE A 365 -28.15 43.25 19.26
N GLY A 366 -27.01 43.00 18.60
CA GLY A 366 -25.69 42.91 19.24
C GLY A 366 -25.41 41.54 19.87
N ARG A 367 -26.18 40.52 19.47
CA ARG A 367 -26.05 39.12 19.89
C ARG A 367 -26.37 38.21 18.70
N SER A 368 -25.65 37.10 18.56
CA SER A 368 -25.97 36.10 17.53
C SER A 368 -27.31 35.41 17.82
N LEU A 369 -28.09 35.14 16.78
CA LEU A 369 -29.35 34.41 16.91
C LEU A 369 -29.15 33.03 17.55
N SER A 370 -28.06 32.34 17.22
CA SER A 370 -27.67 31.06 17.84
C SER A 370 -27.48 31.14 19.35
N SER A 371 -26.94 32.24 19.87
CA SER A 371 -26.79 32.44 21.32
C SER A 371 -28.15 32.59 22.00
N ILE A 372 -29.05 33.39 21.41
CA ILE A 372 -30.39 33.66 21.97
C ILE A 372 -31.24 32.39 21.98
N VAL A 373 -31.25 31.63 20.88
CA VAL A 373 -32.01 30.39 20.78
C VAL A 373 -31.45 29.31 21.71
N ARG A 374 -30.12 29.20 21.83
CA ARG A 374 -29.47 28.26 22.75
C ARG A 374 -29.80 28.57 24.22
N GLU A 375 -29.85 29.84 24.60
CA GLU A 375 -30.30 30.26 25.94
C GLU A 375 -31.77 29.88 26.18
N GLY A 376 -32.65 30.11 25.20
CA GLY A 376 -34.06 29.71 25.28
C GLY A 376 -34.24 28.20 25.44
N ILE A 377 -33.47 27.40 24.69
CA ILE A 377 -33.45 25.94 24.82
C ILE A 377 -32.90 25.51 26.18
N GLN A 378 -31.77 26.07 26.63
CA GLN A 378 -31.18 25.74 27.94
C GLN A 378 -32.12 26.07 29.10
N ALA A 379 -32.79 27.22 29.04
CA ALA A 379 -33.79 27.59 30.02
C ALA A 379 -34.93 26.56 30.07
N LYS A 380 -35.41 26.06 28.92
CA LYS A 380 -36.45 25.03 28.85
C LYS A 380 -35.98 23.64 29.32
N LEU A 381 -34.74 23.26 29.01
CA LEU A 381 -34.14 21.99 29.44
C LEU A 381 -34.04 21.89 30.98
N ALA A 382 -33.85 23.01 31.67
CA ALA A 382 -33.75 23.04 33.13
C ALA A 382 -35.12 22.92 33.86
N ILE A 383 -36.25 23.00 33.14
CA ILE A 383 -37.57 23.12 33.76
C ILE A 383 -38.10 21.80 34.34
N MET A 384 -37.71 20.63 33.80
CA MET A 384 -38.31 19.37 34.22
C MET A 384 -38.05 19.12 35.72
N PRO A 385 -39.07 19.19 36.60
CA PRO A 385 -38.86 19.11 38.03
C PRO A 385 -38.54 17.67 38.46
N GLU A 386 -37.81 17.50 39.56
CA GLU A 386 -37.30 16.19 40.01
C GLU A 386 -38.41 15.17 40.25
N ASN A 387 -39.56 15.61 40.75
CA ASN A 387 -40.73 14.75 40.95
C ASN A 387 -41.24 14.13 39.63
N ALA A 388 -41.21 14.88 38.52
CA ALA A 388 -41.59 14.38 37.20
C ALA A 388 -40.57 13.36 36.68
N ARG A 389 -39.27 13.60 36.88
CA ARG A 389 -38.20 12.66 36.51
C ARG A 389 -38.34 11.35 37.30
N TYR A 390 -38.63 11.44 38.59
CA TYR A 390 -38.83 10.27 39.45
C TYR A 390 -40.06 9.45 39.03
N LYS A 391 -41.21 10.12 38.81
CA LYS A 391 -42.43 9.46 38.31
C LYS A 391 -42.18 8.76 36.97
N LEU A 392 -41.45 9.38 36.04
CA LEU A 392 -41.09 8.77 34.76
C LEU A 392 -40.24 7.51 34.95
N LYS A 393 -39.19 7.59 35.79
CA LYS A 393 -38.32 6.45 36.12
C LYS A 393 -39.12 5.29 36.73
N GLU A 394 -39.94 5.55 37.75
CA GLU A 394 -40.73 4.53 38.44
C GLU A 394 -41.75 3.87 37.49
N THR A 395 -42.35 4.67 36.61
CA THR A 395 -43.29 4.16 35.60
C THR A 395 -42.58 3.21 34.63
N LEU A 396 -41.39 3.58 34.14
CA LEU A 396 -40.57 2.70 33.28
C LEU A 396 -40.16 1.42 34.01
N GLU A 397 -39.73 1.52 35.28
CA GLU A 397 -39.36 0.36 36.11
C GLU A 397 -40.54 -0.62 36.28
N ARG A 398 -41.76 -0.11 36.53
CA ARG A 398 -42.95 -0.96 36.64
C ARG A 398 -43.31 -1.64 35.33
N VAL A 399 -43.31 -0.90 34.22
CA VAL A 399 -43.64 -1.47 32.89
C VAL A 399 -42.69 -2.61 32.53
N ILE A 400 -41.39 -2.46 32.79
CA ILE A 400 -40.38 -3.47 32.50
C ILE A 400 -40.54 -4.70 33.40
N ASN A 401 -40.78 -4.51 34.70
CA ASN A 401 -40.86 -5.63 35.65
C ASN A 401 -42.20 -6.37 35.62
N GLU A 402 -43.31 -5.65 35.41
CA GLU A 402 -44.67 -6.21 35.47
C GLU A 402 -45.17 -6.69 34.09
N GLY A 403 -44.46 -6.35 33.01
CA GLY A 403 -44.78 -6.80 31.65
C GLY A 403 -46.12 -6.29 31.12
N SER A 404 -46.69 -5.26 31.73
CA SER A 404 -48.00 -4.72 31.38
C SER A 404 -47.91 -3.89 30.11
N GLY A 405 -48.29 -4.45 28.96
CA GLY A 405 -48.39 -3.76 27.67
C GLY A 405 -49.54 -2.74 27.56
N GLY A 406 -50.02 -2.20 28.69
CA GLY A 406 -51.15 -1.27 28.76
C GLY A 406 -50.69 0.18 28.94
N MET A 407 -51.44 1.09 28.32
CA MET A 407 -51.35 2.56 28.37
C MET A 407 -50.60 3.12 29.58
N ILE A 408 -49.51 3.84 29.30
CA ILE A 408 -48.75 4.59 30.31
C ILE A 408 -49.42 5.95 30.50
N THR A 409 -50.05 6.16 31.66
CA THR A 409 -50.62 7.46 32.02
C THR A 409 -49.73 8.12 33.08
N ILE A 410 -48.97 9.13 32.67
CA ILE A 410 -48.18 9.95 33.60
C ILE A 410 -49.05 11.14 34.02
N ILE A 411 -49.55 11.10 35.26
CA ILE A 411 -50.23 12.25 35.88
C ILE A 411 -49.16 13.09 36.57
N LEU A 412 -48.81 14.22 35.96
CA LEU A 412 -47.79 15.15 36.47
C LEU A 412 -48.30 15.93 37.67
#